data_AF-A0A8J2KWS2-F1
#
_entry.id   AF-A0A8J2KWS2-F1
#
_cell.length_a   1.000
_cell.length_b   1.000
_cell.length_c   1.000
_cell.angle_alpha   90.00
_cell.angle_beta   90.00
_cell.angle_gamma   90.00
#
_symmetry.space_group_name_H-M   'P 1'
#
loop_
_entity.id
_entity.type
_entity.pdbx_description
1 polymer ?
#
loop_
_entity_poly.entity_id
_entity_poly.type
_entity_poly.pdbx_seq_one_letter_code
_entity_poly.pdbx_strand_id
1 'polypeptide(L)'
;MEIERTLDDLEKKVIQNSAHIRMLQDEIKKMSMEVNKLIQDVNLFKEKILEVQYLVSYISSRLLIGKGVLQDTQRQWKRKKMNNNFFDYLNISLPCGDDCPLEYGEFSRCRLDQDGTELELQFSVPK
;
A
#
# COMPACT_ATOMS: atom_id res chain seq x y z
N MET A 1 -55.95 -43.51 30.32
CA MET A 1 -55.90 -43.34 28.85
C MET A 1 -55.63 -41.90 28.39
N GLU A 2 -56.47 -40.88 28.67
CA GLU A 2 -56.16 -39.49 28.25
C GLU A 2 -54.97 -38.85 29.00
N ILE A 3 -54.84 -39.14 30.29
CA ILE A 3 -53.71 -38.64 31.10
C ILE A 3 -52.38 -39.27 30.65
N GLU A 4 -52.37 -40.55 30.28
CA GLU A 4 -51.18 -41.22 29.74
C GLU A 4 -50.78 -40.65 28.38
N ARG A 5 -51.75 -40.38 27.49
CA ARG A 5 -51.47 -39.75 26.19
C ARG A 5 -50.91 -38.33 26.31
N THR A 6 -51.39 -37.57 27.28
CA THR A 6 -50.90 -36.20 27.53
C THR A 6 -49.51 -36.22 28.17
N LEU A 7 -49.21 -37.19 29.02
CA LEU A 7 -47.88 -37.40 29.58
C LEU A 7 -46.86 -37.80 28.49
N ASP A 8 -47.21 -38.74 27.61
CA ASP A 8 -46.39 -39.16 26.47
C ASP A 8 -46.09 -38.01 25.50
N ASP A 9 -47.08 -37.14 25.24
CA ASP A 9 -46.91 -35.97 24.37
C ASP A 9 -46.00 -34.91 25.02
N LEU A 10 -46.11 -34.73 26.35
CA LEU A 10 -45.20 -33.87 27.10
C LEU A 10 -43.77 -34.38 27.06
N GLU A 11 -43.57 -35.69 27.26
CA GLU A 11 -42.24 -36.31 27.24
C GLU A 11 -41.58 -36.15 25.88
N LYS A 12 -42.33 -36.37 24.79
CA LYS A 12 -41.84 -36.12 23.42
C LYS A 12 -41.45 -34.66 23.20
N LYS A 13 -42.26 -33.70 23.67
CA LYS A 13 -41.95 -32.27 23.59
C LYS A 13 -40.70 -31.89 24.39
N VAL A 14 -40.53 -32.46 25.58
CA VAL A 14 -39.33 -32.24 26.41
C VAL A 14 -38.09 -32.77 25.70
N ILE A 15 -38.15 -33.97 25.11
CA ILE A 15 -37.04 -34.56 24.35
C ILE A 15 -36.70 -33.67 23.14
N GLN A 16 -37.69 -33.25 22.35
CA GLN A 16 -37.50 -32.36 21.20
C GLN A 16 -36.90 -31.01 21.60
N ASN A 17 -37.43 -30.37 22.64
CA ASN A 17 -36.91 -29.10 23.13
C ASN A 17 -35.47 -29.24 23.66
N SER A 18 -35.15 -30.35 24.33
CA SER A 18 -33.79 -30.61 24.80
C SER A 18 -32.79 -30.73 23.64
N ALA A 19 -33.21 -31.34 22.51
CA ALA A 19 -32.40 -31.42 21.30
C ALA A 19 -32.19 -30.05 20.66
N HIS A 20 -33.25 -29.25 20.53
CA HIS A 20 -33.14 -27.87 20.03
C HIS A 20 -32.24 -26.99 20.89
N ILE A 21 -32.32 -27.10 22.22
CA ILE A 21 -31.45 -26.35 23.14
C ILE A 21 -29.99 -26.73 22.94
N ARG A 22 -29.67 -28.02 22.76
CA ARG A 22 -28.30 -28.47 22.48
C ARG A 22 -27.79 -27.92 21.14
N MET A 23 -28.62 -27.95 20.10
CA MET A 23 -28.26 -27.38 18.80
C MET A 23 -27.96 -25.89 18.90
N LEU A 24 -28.83 -25.13 19.58
CA LEU A 24 -28.61 -23.69 19.80
C LEU A 24 -27.34 -23.41 20.60
N GLN A 25 -27.04 -24.22 21.62
CA GLN A 25 -25.80 -24.09 22.38
C GLN A 25 -24.55 -24.30 21.50
N ASP A 26 -24.60 -25.26 20.59
CA ASP A 26 -23.50 -25.51 19.66
C ASP A 26 -23.37 -24.41 18.59
N GLU A 27 -24.49 -23.88 18.09
CA GLU A 27 -24.48 -22.71 17.20
C GLU A 27 -23.92 -21.47 17.88
N ILE A 28 -24.31 -21.20 19.13
CA ILE A 28 -23.77 -20.08 19.92
C ILE A 28 -22.25 -20.23 20.13
N LYS A 29 -21.76 -21.45 20.40
CA LYS A 29 -20.32 -21.70 20.50
C LYS A 29 -19.60 -21.42 19.19
N LYS A 30 -20.16 -21.88 18.05
CA LYS A 30 -19.59 -21.60 16.72
C LYS A 30 -19.53 -20.10 16.44
N MET A 31 -20.64 -19.40 16.66
CA MET A 31 -20.71 -17.94 16.52
C MET A 31 -19.68 -17.24 17.41
N SER A 32 -19.52 -17.67 18.66
CA SER A 32 -18.54 -17.08 19.58
C SER A 32 -17.11 -17.23 19.06
N MET A 33 -16.75 -18.39 18.50
CA MET A 33 -15.45 -18.60 17.88
C MET A 33 -15.24 -17.72 16.65
N GLU A 34 -16.25 -17.61 15.79
CA GLU A 34 -16.19 -16.75 14.59
C GLU A 34 -16.05 -15.27 14.94
N VAL A 35 -16.80 -14.79 15.93
CA VAL A 35 -16.70 -13.41 16.44
C VAL A 35 -15.29 -13.14 16.98
N ASN A 36 -14.73 -14.06 17.77
CA ASN A 36 -13.37 -13.90 18.28
C ASN A 36 -12.32 -13.84 17.17
N LYS A 37 -12.47 -14.68 16.13
CA LYS A 37 -11.60 -14.64 14.96
C LYS A 37 -11.71 -13.31 14.23
N LEU A 38 -12.93 -12.83 13.98
CA LEU A 38 -13.17 -11.54 13.34
C LEU A 38 -12.56 -10.37 14.13
N ILE A 39 -12.65 -10.41 15.46
CA ILE A 39 -12.01 -9.41 16.32
C ILE A 39 -10.48 -9.41 16.13
N GLN A 40 -9.86 -10.58 16.08
CA GLN A 40 -8.42 -10.71 15.83
C GLN A 40 -8.04 -10.15 14.45
N ASP A 41 -8.76 -10.53 13.41
CA ASP A 41 -8.51 -10.07 12.03
C ASP A 41 -8.67 -8.54 11.92
N VAL A 42 -9.68 -7.96 12.58
CA VAL A 42 -9.90 -6.51 12.62
C VAL A 42 -8.77 -5.79 13.36
N ASN A 43 -8.26 -6.36 14.45
CA ASN A 43 -7.15 -5.76 15.19
C ASN A 43 -5.87 -5.77 14.36
N LEU A 44 -5.54 -6.90 13.70
CA LEU A 44 -4.41 -7.00 12.77
C LEU A 44 -4.54 -5.99 11.62
N PHE A 45 -5.74 -5.85 11.05
CA PHE A 45 -5.99 -4.86 10.00
C PHE A 45 -5.76 -3.43 10.49
N LYS A 46 -6.24 -3.08 11.69
CA LYS A 46 -6.05 -1.77 12.30
C LYS A 46 -4.58 -1.44 12.57
N GLU A 47 -3.78 -2.44 12.94
CA GLU A 47 -2.34 -2.24 13.11
C GLU A 47 -1.64 -1.99 11.76
N LYS A 48 -2.01 -2.75 10.73
CA LYS A 48 -1.39 -2.64 9.40
C LYS A 48 -1.83 -1.42 8.59
N ILE A 49 -3.04 -0.90 8.79
CA ILE A 49 -3.53 0.22 7.98
C ILE A 49 -2.69 1.49 8.19
N LEU A 50 -2.15 1.71 9.40
CA LEU A 50 -1.30 2.86 9.69
C LEU A 50 0.03 2.80 8.91
N GLU A 51 0.65 1.61 8.86
CA GLU A 51 1.87 1.37 8.09
C GLU A 51 1.62 1.60 6.58
N VAL A 52 0.52 1.05 6.06
CA VAL A 52 0.13 1.23 4.66
C VAL A 52 -0.15 2.69 4.34
N GLN A 53 -0.89 3.41 5.21
CA GLN A 53 -1.16 4.83 5.02
C GLN A 53 0.13 5.65 4.97
N TYR A 54 1.07 5.40 5.89
CA TYR A 54 2.36 6.05 5.88
C TYR A 54 3.11 5.79 4.57
N LEU A 55 3.21 4.54 4.13
CA LEU A 55 3.90 4.17 2.88
C LEU A 55 3.27 4.85 1.66
N VAL A 56 1.94 4.85 1.57
CA VAL A 56 1.21 5.51 0.47
C VAL A 56 1.47 7.02 0.48
N SER A 57 1.40 7.66 1.65
CA SER A 57 1.68 9.09 1.78
C SER A 57 3.13 9.43 1.44
N TYR A 58 4.09 8.60 1.89
CA TYR A 58 5.51 8.77 1.58
C TYR A 58 5.78 8.66 0.08
N ILE A 59 5.30 7.59 -0.57
CA ILE A 59 5.45 7.38 -2.02
C ILE A 59 4.80 8.54 -2.78
N SER A 60 3.58 8.92 -2.41
CA SER A 60 2.84 10.00 -3.05
C SER A 60 3.56 11.35 -2.92
N SER A 61 4.12 11.65 -1.75
CA SER A 61 4.94 12.84 -1.50
C SER A 61 6.19 12.85 -2.39
N ARG A 62 6.93 11.73 -2.44
CA ARG A 62 8.11 11.60 -3.31
C ARG A 62 7.77 11.78 -4.78
N LEU A 63 6.69 11.18 -5.26
CA LEU A 63 6.22 11.33 -6.65
C LEU A 63 5.81 12.77 -6.97
N LEU A 64 5.15 13.47 -6.04
CA LEU A 64 4.75 14.86 -6.22
C LEU A 64 5.96 15.79 -6.30
N ILE A 65 6.95 15.60 -5.43
CA ILE A 65 8.24 16.30 -5.50
C ILE A 65 8.95 15.99 -6.82
N GLY A 66 9.04 14.70 -7.18
CA GLY A 66 9.67 14.25 -8.42
C GLY A 66 9.04 14.85 -9.67
N LYS A 67 7.71 14.94 -9.71
CA LYS A 67 6.99 15.63 -10.80
C LYS A 67 7.44 17.09 -10.92
N GLY A 68 7.56 17.81 -9.81
CA GLY A 68 8.04 19.20 -9.81
C GLY A 68 9.48 19.30 -10.33
N VAL A 69 10.37 18.44 -9.84
CA VAL A 69 11.77 18.38 -10.28
C VAL A 69 11.88 18.09 -11.78
N LEU A 70 11.14 17.10 -12.28
CA LEU A 70 11.13 16.74 -13.70
C LEU A 70 10.61 17.88 -14.58
N GLN A 71 9.54 18.57 -14.15
CA GLN A 71 9.00 19.71 -14.87
C GLN A 71 9.98 20.88 -14.92
N ASP A 72 10.67 21.18 -13.82
CA ASP A 72 11.68 22.23 -13.80
C ASP A 72 12.91 21.86 -14.63
N THR A 73 13.38 20.61 -14.52
CA THR A 73 14.47 20.06 -15.36
C THR A 73 14.15 20.20 -16.84
N GLN A 74 12.92 19.84 -17.25
CA GLN A 74 12.47 20.02 -18.63
C GLN A 74 12.50 21.50 -19.07
N ARG A 75 12.13 22.44 -18.18
CA ARG A 75 12.20 23.89 -18.46
C ARG A 75 13.64 24.37 -18.61
N GLN A 76 14.54 23.92 -17.74
CA GLN A 76 15.97 24.27 -17.79
C GLN A 76 16.63 23.66 -19.03
N TRP A 77 16.28 22.44 -19.40
CA TRP A 77 16.78 21.80 -20.62
C TRP A 77 16.44 22.58 -21.88
N LYS A 78 15.23 23.14 -21.99
CA LYS A 78 14.87 24.02 -23.11
C LYS A 78 15.74 25.28 -23.18
N ARG A 79 16.36 25.69 -22.06
CA ARG A 79 17.30 26.80 -21.95
C ARG A 79 18.76 26.36 -22.04
N LYS A 80 19.02 25.10 -22.39
CA LYS A 80 20.35 24.46 -22.40
C LYS A 80 21.06 24.52 -21.04
N LYS A 81 20.30 24.51 -19.93
CA LYS A 81 20.82 24.41 -18.56
C LYS A 81 20.40 23.08 -17.94
N MET A 82 21.19 22.60 -16.98
CA MET A 82 20.84 21.44 -16.16
C MET A 82 20.49 21.90 -14.73
N ASN A 83 19.58 21.19 -14.08
CA ASN A 83 19.19 21.46 -12.69
C ASN A 83 19.82 20.43 -11.74
N ASN A 84 20.58 20.88 -10.74
CA ASN A 84 21.17 20.01 -9.70
C ASN A 84 20.10 19.18 -8.97
N ASN A 85 18.92 19.78 -8.73
CA ASN A 85 17.82 19.11 -8.04
C ASN A 85 17.35 17.83 -8.74
N PHE A 86 17.60 17.69 -10.06
CA PHE A 86 17.33 16.46 -10.80
C PHE A 86 18.19 15.29 -10.30
N PHE A 87 19.49 15.53 -10.18
CA PHE A 87 20.45 14.54 -9.72
C PHE A 87 20.25 14.25 -8.23
N ASP A 88 19.98 15.27 -7.41
CA ASP A 88 19.67 15.10 -5.99
C ASP A 88 18.41 14.26 -5.78
N TYR A 89 17.36 14.50 -6.58
CA TYR A 89 16.13 13.73 -6.51
C TYR A 89 16.34 12.25 -6.87
N LEU A 90 17.18 11.98 -7.87
CA LEU A 90 17.57 10.64 -8.30
C LEU A 90 18.67 10.01 -7.42
N ASN A 91 19.22 10.77 -6.47
CA ASN A 91 20.36 10.38 -5.63
C ASN A 91 21.59 9.96 -6.46
N ILE A 92 21.90 10.73 -7.50
CA ILE A 92 23.05 10.53 -8.40
C ILE A 92 24.11 11.58 -8.08
N SER A 93 25.31 11.14 -7.70
CA SER A 93 26.46 12.03 -7.52
C SER A 93 27.23 12.20 -8.82
N LEU A 94 27.62 13.43 -9.14
CA LEU A 94 28.44 13.70 -10.32
C LEU A 94 29.95 13.54 -10.00
N PRO A 95 30.79 13.14 -10.97
CA PRO A 95 32.23 12.95 -10.75
C PRO A 95 32.98 14.23 -10.30
N CYS A 96 32.44 15.39 -10.64
CA CYS A 96 32.92 16.72 -10.28
C CYS A 96 32.52 17.15 -8.86
N GLY A 97 31.69 16.36 -8.15
CA GLY A 97 31.17 16.71 -6.82
C GLY A 97 30.09 17.79 -6.86
N ASP A 98 29.88 18.45 -5.71
CA ASP A 98 28.80 19.43 -5.50
C ASP A 98 29.03 20.76 -6.25
N ASP A 99 30.28 21.12 -6.52
CA ASP A 99 30.68 22.35 -7.21
C ASP A 99 30.66 22.23 -8.75
N CYS A 100 30.02 21.19 -9.29
CA CYS A 100 29.99 20.99 -10.73
C CYS A 100 29.26 22.15 -11.42
N PRO A 101 29.90 22.85 -12.39
CA PRO A 101 29.31 24.05 -12.97
C PRO A 101 28.29 23.69 -14.08
N LEU A 102 27.22 23.00 -13.67
CA LEU A 102 26.15 22.47 -14.51
C LEU A 102 25.42 23.53 -15.33
N GLU A 103 25.50 24.80 -14.91
CA GLU A 103 24.98 25.94 -15.66
C GLU A 103 25.68 26.17 -17.00
N TYR A 104 26.94 25.74 -17.13
CA TYR A 104 27.73 25.81 -18.35
C TYR A 104 27.81 24.45 -19.07
N GLY A 105 27.04 23.46 -18.61
CA GLY A 105 27.02 22.14 -19.22
C GLY A 105 26.37 22.14 -20.61
N GLU A 106 27.04 21.54 -21.59
CA GLU A 106 26.49 21.31 -22.93
C GLU A 106 25.90 19.91 -23.06
N PHE A 107 24.68 19.83 -23.60
CA PHE A 107 23.96 18.57 -23.75
C PHE A 107 24.21 17.94 -25.12
N SER A 108 24.58 16.66 -25.13
CA SER A 108 24.94 15.94 -26.36
C SER A 108 23.85 14.95 -26.79
N ARG A 109 23.22 14.21 -25.85
CA ARG A 109 22.27 13.14 -26.18
C ARG A 109 21.31 12.80 -25.04
N CYS A 110 20.02 12.64 -25.35
CA CYS A 110 18.99 12.08 -24.47
C CYS A 110 18.33 10.92 -25.21
N ARG A 111 18.35 9.71 -24.68
CA ARG A 111 17.67 8.57 -25.28
C ARG A 111 17.02 7.69 -24.21
N LEU A 112 15.79 7.28 -24.47
CA LEU A 112 15.18 6.16 -23.77
C LEU A 112 15.49 4.88 -24.58
N ASP A 113 15.81 3.78 -23.90
CA ASP A 113 15.84 2.46 -24.54
C ASP A 113 14.46 2.09 -25.12
N GLN A 114 14.41 1.00 -25.91
CA GLN A 114 13.17 0.60 -26.59
C GLN A 114 12.08 0.16 -25.61
N ASP A 115 12.49 -0.39 -24.46
CA ASP A 115 11.59 -0.88 -23.43
C ASP A 115 11.17 0.23 -22.43
N GLY A 116 11.77 1.41 -22.53
CA GLY A 116 11.53 2.56 -21.67
C GLY A 116 12.02 2.40 -20.23
N THR A 117 12.93 1.45 -20.00
CA THR A 117 13.51 1.13 -18.70
C THR A 117 14.82 1.85 -18.42
N GLU A 118 15.55 2.26 -19.45
CA GLU A 118 16.85 2.93 -19.33
C GLU A 118 16.81 4.32 -19.98
N LEU A 119 17.25 5.33 -19.21
CA LEU A 119 17.43 6.69 -19.67
C LEU A 119 18.92 6.99 -19.81
N GLU A 120 19.39 7.18 -21.03
CA GLU A 120 20.75 7.60 -21.35
C GLU A 120 20.81 9.12 -21.54
N LEU A 121 21.60 9.78 -20.69
CA LEU A 121 21.87 11.22 -20.75
C LEU A 121 23.37 11.44 -20.94
N GLN A 122 23.73 12.17 -22.00
CA GLN A 122 25.09 12.58 -22.28
C GLN A 122 25.18 14.11 -22.23
N PHE A 123 26.07 14.61 -21.38
CA PHE A 123 26.36 16.02 -21.24
C PHE A 123 27.84 16.22 -20.89
N SER A 124 28.39 17.37 -21.26
CA SER A 124 29.75 17.77 -20.97
C SER A 124 29.73 19.05 -20.15
N VAL A 125 30.39 19.03 -19.01
CA VAL A 125 30.51 20.21 -18.14
C VAL A 125 31.95 20.73 -18.27
N PRO A 126 32.17 22.04 -18.49
CA PRO A 126 33.52 22.60 -18.49
C PRO A 126 34.20 22.36 -17.14
N LYS A 127 35.51 22.15 -17.17
CA LYS A 127 36.35 22.04 -15.97
C LYS A 127 36.52 23.39 -15.28
#